data_AF-E2BCM7-F1
#
_entry.id   AF-E2BCM7-F1
#
_cell.length_a   1.000
_cell.length_b   1.000
_cell.length_c   1.000
_cell.angle_alpha   90.00
_cell.angle_beta   90.00
_cell.angle_gamma   90.00
#
_symmetry.space_group_name_H-M   'P 1'
#
loop_
_entity.id
_entity.type
_entity.pdbx_description
1 polymer ?
#
loop_
_entity_poly.entity_id
_entity_poly.type
_entity_poly.pdbx_seq_one_letter_code
_entity_poly.pdbx_strand_id
1 'polypeptide(L)'
;MGQNQLLITALLAILLFHSEIIVSTADPVFRLIHDLIQHNIAGVPVTHQKTEWDFDPEVGKQRRVRYEQENGRFGETAIAKIGMGIGYKGPWGKLVDN
;
A
#
# COMPACT_ATOMS: atom_id res chain seq x y z
N MET A 1 46.65 -35.87 21.82
CA MET A 1 45.86 -35.41 20.66
C MET A 1 44.37 -35.17 20.97
N GLY A 2 43.71 -35.93 21.85
CA GLY A 2 42.26 -35.79 22.10
C GLY A 2 41.80 -34.48 22.76
N GLN A 3 42.58 -33.92 23.70
CA GLN A 3 42.15 -32.75 24.47
C GLN A 3 42.02 -31.46 23.65
N ASN A 4 42.95 -31.24 22.71
CA ASN A 4 42.88 -30.08 21.81
C ASN A 4 41.73 -30.21 20.82
N GLN A 5 41.43 -31.43 20.36
CA GLN A 5 40.28 -31.65 19.48
C GLN A 5 38.97 -31.42 20.21
N LEU A 6 38.84 -31.86 21.47
CA LEU A 6 37.67 -31.58 22.30
C LEU A 6 37.45 -30.08 22.52
N LEU A 7 38.53 -29.32 22.77
CA LEU A 7 38.47 -27.87 22.92
C LEU A 7 38.04 -27.17 21.62
N ILE A 8 38.59 -27.58 20.48
CA ILE A 8 38.22 -27.01 19.17
C ILE A 8 36.75 -27.32 18.86
N THR A 9 36.30 -28.55 19.10
CA THR A 9 34.89 -28.92 18.89
C THR A 9 33.94 -28.16 19.83
N ALA A 10 34.35 -27.92 21.08
CA ALA A 10 33.56 -27.15 22.04
C ALA A 10 33.46 -25.67 21.62
N LEU A 11 34.57 -25.06 21.21
CA LEU A 11 34.59 -23.68 20.70
C LEU A 11 33.74 -23.53 19.44
N LEU A 12 33.81 -24.48 18.51
CA LEU A 12 33.01 -24.47 17.29
C LEU A 12 31.52 -24.60 17.59
N ALA A 13 31.15 -25.49 18.52
CA ALA A 13 29.77 -25.66 18.96
C ALA A 13 29.22 -24.38 19.60
N ILE A 14 30.00 -23.76 20.50
CA ILE A 14 29.63 -22.48 21.14
C ILE A 14 29.41 -21.38 20.10
N LEU A 15 30.31 -21.27 19.11
CA LEU A 15 30.19 -20.29 18.02
C LEU A 15 28.93 -20.52 17.17
N LEU A 16 28.61 -21.78 16.87
CA LEU A 16 27.43 -22.16 16.08
C LEU A 16 26.12 -21.91 16.85
N PHE A 17 26.06 -22.21 18.15
CA PHE A 17 24.88 -21.92 18.98
C PHE A 17 24.68 -20.42 19.24
N HIS A 18 25.73 -19.59 19.18
CA HIS A 18 25.61 -18.14 19.23
C HIS A 18 25.04 -17.50 17.95
N SER A 19 25.04 -18.21 16.81
CA SER A 19 24.50 -17.67 15.55
C SER A 19 23.02 -17.32 15.65
N GLU A 20 22.24 -18.10 16.41
CA GLU A 20 20.81 -17.82 16.62
C GLU A 20 20.58 -16.52 17.43
N ILE A 21 21.45 -16.24 18.41
CA ILE A 21 21.39 -15.03 19.24
C ILE A 21 21.74 -13.79 18.41
N ILE A 22 22.75 -13.88 17.54
CA ILE A 22 23.18 -12.78 16.68
C ILE A 22 22.09 -12.42 15.66
N VAL A 23 21.47 -13.43 15.04
CA VAL A 23 20.36 -13.22 14.08
C VAL A 23 19.14 -12.60 14.76
N SER A 24 18.83 -12.98 16.00
CA SER A 24 17.70 -12.42 16.75
C SER A 24 17.86 -10.93 17.11
N THR A 25 19.09 -10.43 17.28
CA THR A 25 19.35 -9.01 17.60
C THR A 25 19.42 -8.11 16.36
N ALA A 26 19.72 -8.68 15.19
CA ALA A 26 19.76 -7.96 13.93
C ALA A 26 18.37 -7.79 13.29
N ASP A 27 17.41 -8.65 13.63
CA ASP A 27 16.03 -8.64 13.08
C ASP A 27 15.31 -7.28 13.26
N PRO A 28 15.34 -6.61 14.43
CA PRO A 28 14.67 -5.31 14.60
C PRO A 28 15.29 -4.20 13.75
N VAL A 29 16.62 -4.18 13.63
CA VAL A 29 17.35 -3.18 12.84
C VAL A 29 17.14 -3.43 11.35
N PHE A 30 17.18 -4.70 10.92
CA PHE A 30 16.90 -5.09 9.56
C PHE A 30 15.48 -4.70 9.14
N ARG A 31 14.47 -4.98 9.98
CA ARG A 31 13.08 -4.57 9.74
C ARG A 31 12.93 -3.07 9.62
N LEU A 32 13.57 -2.29 10.49
CA LEU A 32 13.52 -0.84 10.44
C LEU A 32 14.11 -0.30 9.13
N ILE A 33 15.27 -0.81 8.70
CA ILE A 33 15.91 -0.41 7.44
C ILE A 33 15.04 -0.83 6.25
N HIS A 34 14.55 -2.07 6.25
CA HIS A 34 13.66 -2.60 5.23
C HIS A 34 12.41 -1.72 5.09
N ASP A 35 11.75 -1.40 6.20
CA ASP A 35 10.51 -0.64 6.19
C ASP A 35 10.73 0.81 5.75
N LEU A 36 11.86 1.44 6.15
CA LEU A 36 12.24 2.76 5.66
C LEU A 36 12.46 2.76 4.15
N ILE A 37 13.22 1.80 3.63
CA ILE A 37 13.47 1.68 2.18
C ILE A 37 12.16 1.43 1.44
N GLN A 38 11.33 0.51 1.93
CA GLN A 38 10.03 0.20 1.32
C GLN A 38 9.11 1.43 1.31
N HIS A 39 9.01 2.16 2.41
CA HIS A 39 8.17 3.37 2.49
C HIS A 39 8.63 4.47 1.53
N ASN A 40 9.93 4.65 1.35
CA ASN A 40 10.47 5.69 0.48
C ASN A 40 10.40 5.32 -1.01
N ILE A 41 10.61 4.05 -1.36
CA ILE A 41 10.66 3.60 -2.76
C ILE A 41 9.27 3.22 -3.27
N ALA A 42 8.52 2.43 -2.49
CA ALA A 42 7.26 1.83 -2.89
C ALA A 42 6.03 2.50 -2.23
N GLY A 43 6.24 3.46 -1.32
CA GLY A 43 5.19 4.04 -0.50
C GLY A 43 4.83 3.16 0.70
N VAL A 44 3.96 3.67 1.58
CA VAL A 44 3.31 2.85 2.61
C VAL A 44 2.66 1.64 1.91
N PRO A 45 2.79 0.40 2.42
CA PRO A 45 2.01 -0.71 1.90
C PRO A 45 0.53 -0.43 2.14
N VAL A 46 -0.11 0.26 1.18
CA VAL A 46 -1.54 0.51 1.20
C VAL A 46 -2.19 -0.84 0.97
N THR A 47 -2.71 -1.41 2.06
CA THR A 47 -3.56 -2.59 1.99
C THR A 47 -4.81 -2.12 1.26
N HIS A 48 -4.88 -2.34 -0.06
CA HIS A 48 -6.04 -1.96 -0.85
C HIS A 48 -7.21 -2.80 -0.33
N GLN A 49 -8.11 -2.19 0.44
CA GLN A 49 -9.30 -2.86 0.90
C GLN A 49 -10.17 -3.12 -0.33
N LYS A 50 -10.40 -4.40 -0.63
CA LYS A 50 -11.38 -4.77 -1.66
C LYS A 50 -12.76 -4.38 -1.13
N THR A 51 -13.31 -3.32 -1.68
CA THR A 51 -14.68 -2.88 -1.41
C THR A 51 -15.54 -3.27 -2.60
N GLU A 52 -16.55 -4.10 -2.35
CA GLU A 52 -17.59 -4.40 -3.33
C GLU A 52 -18.62 -3.28 -3.29
N TRP A 53 -18.91 -2.73 -4.47
CA TRP A 53 -19.95 -1.73 -4.65
C TRP A 53 -21.11 -2.38 -5.37
N ASP A 54 -22.30 -2.30 -4.78
CA ASP A 54 -23.54 -2.66 -5.46
C ASP A 54 -23.88 -1.57 -6.49
N PHE A 55 -23.24 -1.66 -7.66
CA PHE A 55 -23.42 -0.70 -8.74
C PHE A 55 -24.65 -1.07 -9.57
N ASP A 56 -25.75 -0.37 -9.32
CA ASP A 56 -26.90 -0.38 -10.20
C ASP A 56 -26.82 0.80 -11.20
N PRO A 57 -26.60 0.55 -12.50
CA PRO A 57 -26.48 1.59 -13.52
C PRO A 57 -27.78 2.41 -13.69
N GLU A 58 -28.95 1.85 -13.41
CA GLU A 58 -30.23 2.56 -13.51
C GLU A 58 -30.40 3.55 -12.35
N VAL A 59 -29.99 3.16 -11.14
CA VAL A 59 -29.95 4.07 -9.98
C VAL A 59 -28.99 5.24 -10.24
N GLY A 60 -27.85 5.00 -10.89
CA GLY A 60 -26.92 6.05 -11.30
C GLY A 60 -27.56 7.09 -12.23
N LYS A 61 -28.30 6.62 -13.25
CA LYS A 61 -29.03 7.51 -14.19
C LYS A 61 -30.10 8.34 -13.47
N GLN A 62 -30.88 7.72 -12.58
CA GLN A 62 -31.93 8.42 -11.82
C GLN A 62 -31.35 9.48 -10.87
N ARG A 63 -30.25 9.15 -10.17
CA ARG A 63 -29.57 10.08 -9.27
C ARG A 63 -28.99 11.29 -10.01
N ARG A 64 -28.48 11.10 -11.24
CA ARG A 64 -28.01 12.22 -12.07
C ARG A 64 -29.15 13.19 -12.40
N VAL A 65 -30.29 12.69 -12.87
CA VAL A 65 -31.46 13.51 -13.20
C VAL A 65 -31.95 14.27 -11.97
N ARG A 66 -32.04 13.58 -10.83
CA ARG A 66 -32.44 14.21 -9.56
C ARG A 66 -31.47 15.30 -9.10
N TYR A 67 -30.17 15.06 -9.23
CA TYR A 67 -29.16 16.03 -8.84
C TYR A 67 -29.17 17.28 -9.74
N GLU A 68 -29.39 17.12 -11.04
CA GLU A 68 -29.59 18.25 -11.96
C GLU A 68 -30.86 19.05 -11.64
N GLN A 69 -31.94 18.38 -11.23
CA GLN A 69 -33.15 19.06 -10.76
C GLN A 69 -32.91 19.86 -9.48
N GLU A 70 -32.15 19.31 -8.54
CA GLU A 70 -31.88 19.93 -7.24
C GLU A 70 -30.80 21.02 -7.29
N ASN A 71 -29.80 20.90 -8.18
CA ASN A 71 -28.61 21.76 -8.22
C ASN A 71 -28.49 22.60 -9.51
N GLY A 72 -29.49 22.50 -10.39
CA GLY A 72 -29.56 23.20 -11.66
C GLY A 72 -28.75 22.54 -12.79
N ARG A 73 -28.77 23.20 -13.96
CA ARG A 73 -28.28 22.67 -15.26
C ARG A 73 -26.82 22.18 -15.25
N PHE A 74 -26.00 22.61 -14.30
CA PHE A 74 -24.58 22.21 -14.21
C PHE A 74 -24.34 21.04 -13.25
N GLY A 75 -25.41 20.42 -12.72
CA GLY A 75 -25.30 19.31 -11.79
C GLY A 75 -24.51 18.12 -12.34
N GLU A 76 -24.67 17.81 -13.64
CA GLU A 76 -23.88 16.77 -14.31
C GLU A 76 -22.38 17.06 -14.25
N THR A 77 -21.98 18.31 -14.47
CA THR A 77 -20.58 18.73 -14.42
C THR A 77 -20.01 18.60 -13.01
N ALA A 78 -20.82 18.87 -11.99
CA ALA A 78 -20.40 18.74 -10.59
C ALA A 78 -20.26 17.28 -10.17
N ILE A 79 -21.21 16.39 -10.51
CA ILE A 79 -21.08 14.94 -10.29
C ILE A 79 -19.85 14.40 -10.98
N ALA A 80 -19.65 14.79 -12.25
CA ALA A 80 -18.48 14.38 -12.98
C ALA A 80 -17.23 14.84 -12.23
N LYS A 81 -17.08 16.13 -11.84
CA LYS A 81 -15.90 16.62 -11.11
C LYS A 81 -15.64 15.87 -9.79
N ILE A 82 -16.68 15.45 -9.07
CA ILE A 82 -16.54 14.62 -7.87
C ILE A 82 -15.95 13.24 -8.23
N GLY A 83 -16.43 12.63 -9.30
CA GLY A 83 -15.96 11.31 -9.75
C GLY A 83 -14.59 11.28 -10.43
N MET A 84 -14.24 12.32 -11.19
CA MET A 84 -12.96 12.40 -11.94
C MET A 84 -11.86 13.20 -11.22
N GLY A 85 -12.17 13.92 -10.14
CA GLY A 85 -11.21 14.78 -9.43
C GLY A 85 -10.92 16.11 -10.13
N ILE A 86 -10.14 16.98 -9.47
CA ILE A 86 -9.76 18.31 -9.99
C ILE A 86 -8.72 18.13 -11.12
N GLY A 87 -8.95 18.76 -12.28
CA GLY A 87 -7.99 18.78 -13.40
C GLY A 87 -8.29 17.79 -14.54
N TYR A 88 -9.45 17.11 -14.50
CA TYR A 88 -9.82 16.10 -15.49
C TYR A 88 -11.13 16.45 -16.24
N LYS A 89 -11.23 16.11 -17.53
CA LYS A 89 -12.42 16.27 -18.39
C LYS A 89 -12.68 15.05 -19.29
N GLY A 90 -13.95 14.84 -19.65
CA GLY A 90 -14.41 13.81 -20.59
C GLY A 90 -14.81 12.47 -19.94
N PRO A 91 -15.42 11.54 -20.69
CA PRO A 91 -15.96 10.28 -20.17
C PRO A 91 -14.90 9.33 -19.56
N TRP A 92 -13.61 9.63 -19.72
CA TRP A 92 -12.50 8.80 -19.25
C TRP A 92 -11.38 9.60 -18.56
N GLY A 93 -11.68 10.79 -18.02
CA GLY A 93 -10.73 11.55 -17.21
C GLY A 93 -9.42 11.88 -17.93
N LYS A 94 -9.49 12.64 -19.03
CA LYS A 94 -8.27 13.20 -19.62
C LYS A 94 -7.85 14.44 -18.84
N LEU A 95 -6.54 14.58 -18.59
CA LEU A 95 -5.96 15.78 -18.01
C LEU A 95 -6.33 16.99 -18.88
N VAL A 96 -6.68 18.10 -18.24
CA VAL A 96 -6.84 19.38 -18.90
C VAL A 96 -5.45 19.97 -19.08
N ASP A 97 -4.96 19.98 -20.31
CA ASP A 97 -3.76 20.76 -20.66
C ASP A 97 -4.09 22.25 -20.45
N ASN A 98 -3.26 22.93 -19.66
CA ASN A 98 -3.37 24.36 -19.35
C ASN A 98 -2.94 25.23 -20.53
#